data_AF-H3GVK3-F1
#
_entry.id   AF-H3GVK3-F1
#
_cell.length_a   1.000
_cell.length_b   1.000
_cell.length_c   1.000
_cell.angle_alpha   90.00
_cell.angle_beta   90.00
_cell.angle_gamma   90.00
#
_symmetry.space_group_name_H-M   'P 1'
#
loop_
_entity.id
_entity.type
_entity.pdbx_description
1 polymer ?
#
loop_
_entity_poly.entity_id
_entity_poly.type
_entity_poly.pdbx_seq_one_letter_code
_entity_poly.pdbx_strand_id
1 'polypeptide(L)'
;MASLLFRELHFYLTRTLWPEAKAELTGGVPATPAGATQIVDCERLGARHPEWISTEFIKDSFITGAVAVSSPPRAPTNGNLIHTTTEDIDTVANPAWSNPYAIKLPKQAPFGIQACYSYTYRQMADEVNGVVRYYLHEFHNDLTLLATDFGATKPDYEVYSFSDMGVAIRTCVSGSSTTCMDSALVHGMAFVSATYAGLTACIQSDYAMTLLDSSTPGKSVVQLANGQTWVVFASDTSASFSIDSTGSALVAAAAYTGTLRVAILPENSDQDVYDDYASCIVCGGDVSVQSRTSYSLEWETEGSGCDSTGLLHFALPHQVEVMSSATAAQSSGAIVLHSSTRGDMVTMPLYVVSYTNGTLSVLLTKGSMSASSFDKQLLRSVVSSPTTELSTAIKHNDAYFWYALPL
;
A
#
# COMPACT_ATOMS: atom_id res chain seq x y z
N MET A 1 -0.63 -18.34 34.22
CA MET A 1 0.18 -17.28 34.86
C MET A 1 0.71 -16.36 33.78
N ALA A 2 -0.10 -15.37 33.41
CA ALA A 2 0.23 -14.14 32.67
C ALA A 2 -1.09 -13.35 32.53
N SER A 3 -1.65 -12.97 33.67
CA SER A 3 -2.76 -12.04 33.84
C SER A 3 -2.52 -11.46 35.22
N LEU A 4 -2.52 -10.13 35.34
CA LEU A 4 -2.08 -9.29 36.47
C LEU A 4 -0.76 -8.56 36.24
N LEU A 5 -0.81 -7.58 35.34
CA LEU A 5 -0.07 -6.31 35.44
C LEU A 5 -0.89 -5.32 34.59
N PHE A 6 -1.16 -4.13 35.12
CA PHE A 6 -2.17 -3.13 34.67
C PHE A 6 -3.53 -3.19 35.39
N ARG A 7 -3.50 -3.16 36.72
CA ARG A 7 -4.53 -2.44 37.51
C ARG A 7 -3.81 -1.31 38.25
N GLU A 8 -4.42 -0.12 38.23
CA GLU A 8 -4.02 1.12 38.93
C GLU A 8 -3.03 2.06 38.23
N LEU A 9 -3.48 2.65 37.12
CA LEU A 9 -3.03 3.98 36.71
C LEU A 9 -4.25 4.92 36.71
N HIS A 10 -4.31 5.84 37.68
CA HIS A 10 -5.33 6.88 37.76
C HIS A 10 -4.71 8.22 37.38
N PHE A 11 -5.29 8.91 36.40
CA PHE A 11 -4.90 10.26 35.99
C PHE A 11 -5.91 11.27 36.57
N TYR A 12 -5.41 12.38 37.12
CA TYR A 12 -6.22 13.47 37.65
C TYR A 12 -5.96 14.74 36.83
N LEU A 13 -7.02 15.35 36.30
CA LEU A 13 -6.99 16.64 35.61
C LEU A 13 -7.79 17.66 36.42
N THR A 14 -7.14 18.73 36.87
CA THR A 14 -7.79 19.85 37.55
C THR A 14 -8.37 20.82 36.52
N ARG A 15 -9.70 20.95 36.47
CA ARG A 15 -10.39 21.89 35.57
C ARG A 15 -10.34 23.32 36.11
N THR A 16 -9.75 24.24 35.36
CA THR A 16 -10.26 25.61 35.26
C THR A 16 -10.97 25.72 33.91
N LEU A 17 -12.30 25.68 33.90
CA LEU A 17 -13.10 25.91 32.71
C LEU A 17 -13.37 27.40 32.53
N TRP A 18 -13.34 27.85 31.28
CA TRP A 18 -13.73 29.20 30.86
C TRP A 18 -15.24 29.45 31.01
N PRO A 19 -15.67 30.70 31.21
CA PRO A 19 -17.05 31.04 31.58
C PRO A 19 -18.11 30.66 30.54
N GLU A 20 -17.80 30.66 29.23
CA GLU A 20 -18.81 30.37 28.20
C GLU A 20 -19.26 28.90 28.22
N ALA A 21 -18.37 27.95 28.58
CA ALA A 21 -18.69 26.52 28.65
C ALA A 21 -19.62 26.15 29.82
N LYS A 22 -19.88 27.09 30.74
CA LYS A 22 -20.74 26.88 31.91
C LYS A 22 -22.23 27.07 31.60
N ALA A 23 -22.56 27.73 30.48
CA ALA A 23 -23.94 28.07 30.13
C ALA A 23 -24.72 26.91 29.47
N GLU A 24 -24.04 25.90 28.92
CA GLU A 24 -24.68 24.77 28.22
C GLU A 24 -25.04 23.57 29.13
N LEU A 25 -24.76 23.65 30.43
CA LEU A 25 -25.05 22.58 31.39
C LEU A 25 -26.23 22.94 32.30
N THR A 26 -27.43 22.98 31.75
CA THR A 26 -28.68 23.04 32.55
C THR A 26 -29.19 21.64 32.87
N GLY A 27 -28.82 21.13 34.05
CA GLY A 27 -29.37 19.89 34.61
C GLY A 27 -28.66 19.54 35.93
N GLY A 28 -29.28 19.88 37.06
CA GLY A 28 -28.65 19.79 38.38
C GLY A 28 -28.32 18.37 38.84
N VAL A 29 -27.19 18.23 39.53
CA VAL A 29 -26.80 17.06 40.35
C VAL A 29 -26.62 17.57 41.80
N PRO A 30 -27.09 16.83 42.84
CA PRO A 30 -26.89 17.24 44.23
C PRO A 30 -25.42 17.06 44.67
N ALA A 31 -24.95 18.01 45.49
CA ALA A 31 -23.60 18.05 46.01
C ALA A 31 -23.47 17.38 47.39
N THR A 32 -22.41 16.59 47.62
CA THR A 32 -21.48 16.59 48.79
C THR A 32 -20.60 15.32 48.79
N PRO A 33 -19.46 15.25 49.52
CA PRO A 33 -18.39 16.23 49.71
C PRO A 33 -17.01 15.70 49.24
N ALA A 34 -16.10 16.64 48.95
CA ALA A 34 -14.70 16.46 48.52
C ALA A 34 -14.45 15.88 47.10
N GLY A 35 -15.18 16.42 46.12
CA GLY A 35 -14.55 16.90 44.87
C GLY A 35 -14.16 15.90 43.78
N ALA A 36 -14.53 14.62 43.88
CA ALA A 36 -14.37 13.66 42.78
C ALA A 36 -15.72 13.26 42.20
N THR A 37 -16.01 13.66 40.95
CA THR A 37 -17.10 13.07 40.18
C THR A 37 -16.53 11.94 39.35
N GLN A 38 -16.95 10.72 39.62
CA GLN A 38 -16.72 9.57 38.75
C GLN A 38 -17.53 9.80 37.48
N ILE A 39 -16.89 10.32 36.45
CA ILE A 39 -17.42 10.35 35.09
C ILE A 39 -16.59 9.32 34.33
N VAL A 40 -17.28 8.39 33.67
CA VAL A 40 -16.76 7.29 32.84
C VAL A 40 -16.74 5.92 33.52
N ASP A 41 -17.84 5.21 33.28
CA ASP A 41 -17.92 3.76 33.17
C ASP A 41 -17.40 3.37 31.77
N CYS A 42 -16.25 2.70 31.69
CA CYS A 42 -15.59 2.34 30.43
C CYS A 42 -16.34 1.26 29.63
N GLU A 43 -17.40 0.65 30.16
CA GLU A 43 -18.23 -0.29 29.40
C GLU A 43 -19.32 0.40 28.56
N ARG A 44 -19.48 1.73 28.67
CA ARG A 44 -20.59 2.49 28.03
C ARG A 44 -20.20 3.69 27.16
N LEU A 45 -18.92 3.89 26.83
CA LEU A 45 -18.53 4.95 25.89
C LEU A 45 -18.79 4.54 24.43
N GLY A 46 -19.96 4.93 23.94
CA GLY A 46 -20.31 4.90 22.52
C GLY A 46 -19.61 6.02 21.72
N ALA A 47 -18.91 5.62 20.66
CA ALA A 47 -18.97 6.11 19.28
C ALA A 47 -19.20 7.61 18.94
N ARG A 48 -18.94 8.57 19.82
CA ARG A 48 -19.04 10.00 19.46
C ARG A 48 -17.73 10.69 19.78
N HIS A 49 -17.04 11.10 18.71
CA HIS A 49 -15.75 11.80 18.62
C HIS A 49 -14.48 10.95 18.48
N PRO A 50 -14.34 10.13 17.42
CA PRO A 50 -13.10 10.07 16.67
C PRO A 50 -13.06 11.24 15.67
N GLU A 51 -11.94 11.94 15.62
CA GLU A 51 -11.67 12.99 14.64
C GLU A 51 -11.66 12.35 13.25
N TRP A 52 -12.38 12.97 12.32
CA TRP A 52 -13.04 12.29 11.21
C TRP A 52 -12.03 11.94 10.10
N ILE A 53 -11.57 10.69 10.10
CA ILE A 53 -10.99 10.01 8.94
C ILE A 53 -12.10 9.10 8.37
N SER A 54 -12.37 9.26 7.07
CA SER A 54 -13.52 8.70 6.37
C SER A 54 -13.75 7.20 6.62
N THR A 55 -14.91 6.88 7.20
CA THR A 55 -15.50 5.54 7.21
C THR A 55 -16.44 5.29 6.03
N GLU A 56 -16.67 6.26 5.13
CA GLU A 56 -17.70 6.17 4.09
C GLU A 56 -17.25 5.30 2.89
N PHE A 57 -15.99 5.40 2.45
CA PHE A 57 -15.44 4.48 1.42
C PHE A 57 -15.47 3.00 1.89
N ILE A 58 -15.29 2.80 3.19
CA ILE A 58 -15.39 1.51 3.87
C ILE A 58 -16.86 1.08 3.97
N LYS A 59 -17.76 1.96 4.42
CA LYS A 59 -19.20 1.66 4.54
C LYS A 59 -19.84 1.23 3.23
N ASP A 60 -19.52 1.88 2.11
CA ASP A 60 -20.06 1.47 0.80
C ASP A 60 -19.58 0.07 0.38
N SER A 61 -18.37 -0.33 0.78
CA SER A 61 -17.83 -1.68 0.54
C SER A 61 -18.44 -2.75 1.48
N PHE A 62 -18.89 -2.39 2.68
CA PHE A 62 -19.42 -3.33 3.68
C PHE A 62 -20.95 -3.48 3.66
N ILE A 63 -21.69 -2.66 2.89
CA ILE A 63 -23.17 -2.63 2.93
C ILE A 63 -23.83 -3.51 1.84
N THR A 64 -23.10 -4.01 0.84
CA THR A 64 -23.64 -5.01 -0.12
C THR A 64 -23.57 -6.42 0.48
N GLY A 65 -24.38 -6.67 1.51
CA GLY A 65 -24.25 -7.80 2.42
C GLY A 65 -24.49 -9.20 1.81
N ALA A 66 -23.66 -10.15 2.26
CA ALA A 66 -24.08 -11.45 2.76
C ALA A 66 -22.87 -12.11 3.45
N VAL A 67 -22.87 -12.11 4.80
CA VAL A 67 -22.17 -13.00 5.76
C VAL A 67 -21.75 -12.17 6.98
N ALA A 68 -22.41 -12.44 8.10
CA ALA A 68 -22.03 -11.88 9.40
C ALA A 68 -20.70 -12.49 9.85
N VAL A 69 -19.59 -11.82 9.55
CA VAL A 69 -18.31 -12.07 10.23
C VAL A 69 -18.30 -11.27 11.52
N SER A 70 -18.02 -11.94 12.62
CA SER A 70 -17.84 -11.35 13.95
C SER A 70 -16.76 -10.26 13.92
N SER A 71 -17.20 -9.00 13.85
CA SER A 71 -16.35 -7.79 13.77
C SER A 71 -15.51 -7.73 12.48
N PRO A 72 -15.84 -6.86 11.51
CA PRO A 72 -14.91 -6.61 10.41
C PRO A 72 -13.58 -6.09 10.97
N PRO A 73 -12.42 -6.48 10.39
CA PRO A 73 -11.14 -5.92 10.78
C PRO A 73 -11.19 -4.39 10.69
N ARG A 74 -10.64 -3.70 11.68
CA ARG A 74 -10.61 -2.23 11.64
C ARG A 74 -9.74 -1.80 10.47
N ALA A 75 -10.28 -0.97 9.60
CA ALA A 75 -9.52 -0.44 8.48
C ALA A 75 -8.28 0.34 8.98
N PRO A 76 -7.11 0.20 8.33
CA PRO A 76 -5.91 0.91 8.72
C PRO A 76 -6.06 2.42 8.45
N THR A 77 -5.65 3.25 9.41
CA THR A 77 -5.79 4.72 9.31
C THR A 77 -4.56 5.43 8.75
N ASN A 78 -3.41 4.74 8.66
CA ASN A 78 -2.13 5.27 8.15
C ASN A 78 -1.48 4.29 7.14
N GLY A 79 -2.30 3.65 6.30
CA GLY A 79 -1.83 2.72 5.28
C GLY A 79 -1.39 3.44 3.99
N ASN A 80 -0.35 2.93 3.34
CA ASN A 80 0.15 3.45 2.06
C ASN A 80 -0.85 3.26 0.88
N LEU A 81 -1.86 2.41 1.07
CA LEU A 81 -2.87 2.06 0.06
C LEU A 81 -4.23 2.76 0.30
N ILE A 82 -4.32 3.61 1.34
CA ILE A 82 -5.53 4.38 1.67
C ILE A 82 -5.15 5.85 1.79
N HIS A 83 -5.45 6.64 0.77
CA HIS A 83 -5.24 8.08 0.82
C HIS A 83 -6.41 8.81 0.16
N THR A 84 -7.25 9.45 0.97
CA THR A 84 -8.24 10.42 0.48
C THR A 84 -8.58 11.41 1.57
N THR A 85 -8.88 12.65 1.19
CA THR A 85 -9.48 13.62 2.09
C THR A 85 -11.00 13.48 2.04
N THR A 86 -11.71 14.07 3.01
CA THR A 86 -13.18 14.16 2.98
C THR A 86 -13.68 14.95 1.77
N GLU A 87 -12.90 15.93 1.30
CA GLU A 87 -13.24 16.73 0.11
C GLU A 87 -13.06 15.93 -1.20
N ASP A 88 -12.03 15.08 -1.23
CA ASP A 88 -11.60 14.34 -2.42
C ASP A 88 -12.28 12.97 -2.59
N ILE A 89 -12.99 12.49 -1.56
CA ILE A 89 -13.44 11.09 -1.48
C ILE A 89 -14.27 10.62 -2.68
N ASP A 90 -15.06 11.51 -3.25
CA ASP A 90 -15.95 11.19 -4.38
C ASP A 90 -15.43 11.71 -5.72
N THR A 91 -14.44 12.59 -5.71
CA THR A 91 -14.06 13.41 -6.86
C THR A 91 -12.65 13.13 -7.36
N VAL A 92 -11.73 12.73 -6.47
CA VAL A 92 -10.31 12.56 -6.80
C VAL A 92 -9.85 11.15 -6.44
N ALA A 93 -9.16 10.51 -7.39
CA ALA A 93 -8.41 9.30 -7.15
C ALA A 93 -6.95 9.65 -6.84
N ASN A 94 -6.55 9.53 -5.57
CA ASN A 94 -5.15 9.69 -5.17
C ASN A 94 -4.37 8.40 -5.43
N PRO A 95 -3.09 8.50 -5.83
CA PRO A 95 -2.26 7.33 -6.06
C PRO A 95 -1.89 6.65 -4.74
N ALA A 96 -1.97 5.33 -4.76
CA ALA A 96 -1.39 4.43 -3.77
C ALA A 96 -0.01 3.96 -4.26
N TRP A 97 1.00 3.98 -3.39
CA TRP A 97 2.39 3.77 -3.82
C TRP A 97 2.86 2.35 -3.51
N SER A 98 2.35 1.36 -4.25
CA SER A 98 2.77 -0.04 -4.08
C SER A 98 4.27 -0.23 -4.31
N ASN A 99 4.91 0.57 -5.16
CA ASN A 99 6.31 0.44 -5.58
C ASN A 99 6.63 -0.95 -6.22
N PRO A 100 7.28 -0.99 -7.39
CA PRO A 100 7.73 0.14 -8.21
C PRO A 100 6.56 0.92 -8.83
N TYR A 101 5.34 0.38 -8.80
CA TYR A 101 4.16 1.00 -9.39
C TYR A 101 3.41 1.91 -8.43
N ALA A 102 2.93 3.04 -8.95
CA ALA A 102 1.85 3.82 -8.35
C ALA A 102 0.52 3.36 -8.96
N ILE A 103 -0.50 3.19 -8.12
CA ILE A 103 -1.80 2.62 -8.52
C ILE A 103 -2.93 3.59 -8.21
N LYS A 104 -3.94 3.69 -9.10
CA LYS A 104 -5.19 4.42 -8.84
C LYS A 104 -6.42 3.59 -9.21
N LEU A 105 -7.49 3.82 -8.45
CA LEU A 105 -8.85 3.45 -8.84
C LEU A 105 -9.58 4.71 -9.30
N PRO A 106 -9.80 4.89 -10.60
CA PRO A 106 -10.32 6.13 -11.14
C PRO A 106 -11.80 6.32 -10.76
N LYS A 107 -12.17 7.57 -10.47
CA LYS A 107 -13.55 7.99 -10.15
C LYS A 107 -14.41 8.22 -11.40
N GLN A 108 -13.78 8.28 -12.57
CA GLN A 108 -14.41 8.45 -13.88
C GLN A 108 -13.88 7.39 -14.84
N ALA A 109 -14.64 7.11 -15.91
CA ALA A 109 -14.21 6.19 -16.94
C ALA A 109 -12.91 6.68 -17.63
N PRO A 110 -12.01 5.78 -18.06
CA PRO A 110 -12.13 4.32 -17.98
C PRO A 110 -11.94 3.77 -16.56
N PHE A 111 -12.84 2.87 -16.12
CA PHE A 111 -12.81 2.26 -14.79
C PHE A 111 -11.92 1.02 -14.78
N GLY A 112 -11.18 0.80 -13.68
CA GLY A 112 -10.23 -0.31 -13.57
C GLY A 112 -9.09 0.02 -12.62
N ILE A 113 -7.95 -0.65 -12.80
CA ILE A 113 -6.74 -0.44 -12.01
C ILE A 113 -5.71 0.27 -12.89
N GLN A 114 -5.53 1.56 -12.64
CA GLN A 114 -4.52 2.37 -13.31
C GLN A 114 -3.16 2.12 -12.66
N ALA A 115 -2.14 1.93 -13.49
CA ALA A 115 -0.76 1.71 -13.09
C ALA A 115 0.15 2.76 -13.74
N CYS A 116 1.12 3.21 -12.97
CA CYS A 116 2.11 4.20 -13.36
C CYS A 116 3.48 3.77 -12.85
N TYR A 117 4.48 3.69 -13.73
CA TYR A 117 5.87 3.65 -13.33
C TYR A 117 6.43 5.08 -13.23
N SER A 118 6.12 5.70 -12.09
CA SER A 118 6.29 7.14 -11.85
C SER A 118 7.74 7.63 -11.91
N TYR A 119 8.72 6.74 -11.87
CA TYR A 119 10.13 7.10 -11.99
C TYR A 119 10.46 7.75 -13.34
N THR A 120 9.81 7.30 -14.41
CA THR A 120 9.96 7.88 -15.77
C THR A 120 9.58 9.35 -15.80
N TYR A 121 8.68 9.77 -14.90
CA TYR A 121 8.14 11.12 -14.82
C TYR A 121 8.78 11.95 -13.70
N ARG A 122 9.96 11.52 -13.20
CA ARG A 122 10.65 12.25 -12.14
C ARG A 122 11.12 13.61 -12.65
N GLN A 123 10.71 14.65 -11.97
CA GLN A 123 11.18 16.01 -12.18
C GLN A 123 12.07 16.42 -11.01
N MET A 124 13.25 16.93 -11.31
CA MET A 124 14.17 17.47 -10.31
C MET A 124 14.05 19.00 -10.31
N ALA A 125 14.01 19.62 -9.14
CA ALA A 125 14.18 21.07 -9.05
C ALA A 125 15.57 21.49 -9.54
N ASP A 126 15.72 22.77 -9.89
CA ASP A 126 17.02 23.33 -10.26
C ASP A 126 18.05 23.10 -9.15
N GLU A 127 19.26 22.75 -9.57
CA GLU A 127 20.38 22.57 -8.67
C GLU A 127 20.94 23.94 -8.26
N VAL A 128 21.07 24.15 -6.95
CA VAL A 128 21.70 25.35 -6.38
C VAL A 128 22.86 24.91 -5.50
N ASN A 129 24.08 25.24 -5.90
CA ASN A 129 25.32 24.89 -5.20
C ASN A 129 25.51 23.37 -4.95
N GLY A 130 25.26 22.50 -5.94
CA GLY A 130 25.44 21.06 -5.76
C GLY A 130 24.24 20.34 -5.14
N VAL A 131 23.15 21.04 -4.84
CA VAL A 131 22.00 20.50 -4.10
C VAL A 131 20.70 20.75 -4.83
N VAL A 132 19.92 19.69 -5.02
CA VAL A 132 18.54 19.75 -5.49
C VAL A 132 17.61 19.88 -4.29
N ARG A 133 16.71 20.89 -4.33
CA ARG A 133 15.82 21.19 -3.20
C ARG A 133 14.72 20.13 -3.01
N TYR A 134 14.13 19.68 -4.11
CA TYR A 134 13.07 18.69 -4.12
C TYR A 134 13.04 17.99 -5.47
N TYR A 135 12.36 16.85 -5.49
CA TYR A 135 11.98 16.16 -6.72
C TYR A 135 10.53 15.71 -6.60
N LEU A 136 9.86 15.59 -7.74
CA LEU A 136 8.46 15.22 -7.84
C LEU A 136 8.32 13.98 -8.71
N HIS A 137 7.35 13.15 -8.38
CA HIS A 137 6.91 12.03 -9.20
C HIS A 137 5.45 12.27 -9.56
N GLU A 138 5.22 12.60 -10.82
CA GLU A 138 3.86 12.76 -11.32
C GLU A 138 3.24 11.39 -11.59
N PHE A 139 1.92 11.32 -11.39
CA PHE A 139 1.14 10.17 -11.84
C PHE A 139 0.65 10.43 -13.27
N HIS A 140 1.08 9.58 -14.19
CA HIS A 140 0.53 9.46 -15.54
C HIS A 140 -0.06 8.06 -15.69
N ASN A 141 -1.19 7.93 -16.36
CA ASN A 141 -1.81 6.61 -16.55
C ASN A 141 -1.08 5.84 -17.67
N ASP A 142 -0.05 5.08 -17.31
CA ASP A 142 0.71 4.26 -18.26
C ASP A 142 -0.18 3.15 -18.81
N LEU A 143 -0.84 2.40 -17.92
CA LEU A 143 -1.78 1.34 -18.29
C LEU A 143 -2.94 1.28 -17.30
N THR A 144 -4.13 0.92 -17.78
CA THR A 144 -5.30 0.56 -16.98
C THR A 144 -5.67 -0.89 -17.27
N LEU A 145 -5.63 -1.77 -16.27
CA LEU A 145 -6.27 -3.09 -16.37
C LEU A 145 -7.76 -2.91 -16.11
N LEU A 146 -8.59 -3.23 -17.10
CA LEU A 146 -10.04 -3.04 -17.05
C LEU A 146 -10.81 -4.13 -17.79
N ALA A 147 -12.14 -4.04 -17.75
CA ALA A 147 -13.03 -4.78 -18.63
C ALA A 147 -13.90 -3.80 -19.44
N THR A 148 -14.06 -4.05 -20.74
CA THR A 148 -14.88 -3.16 -21.58
C THR A 148 -16.34 -3.13 -21.13
N ASP A 149 -16.77 -4.19 -20.44
CA ASP A 149 -18.09 -4.38 -19.85
C ASP A 149 -18.47 -3.32 -18.80
N PHE A 150 -17.49 -2.64 -18.19
CA PHE A 150 -17.78 -1.52 -17.27
C PHE A 150 -18.38 -0.31 -18.01
N GLY A 151 -17.99 -0.09 -19.27
CA GLY A 151 -18.48 1.01 -20.09
C GLY A 151 -18.38 2.37 -19.38
N ALA A 152 -19.45 3.16 -19.44
CA ALA A 152 -19.55 4.46 -18.79
C ALA A 152 -20.13 4.39 -17.37
N THR A 153 -20.62 3.22 -16.94
CA THR A 153 -21.21 3.04 -15.61
C THR A 153 -20.12 2.66 -14.63
N LYS A 154 -20.00 3.40 -13.52
CA LYS A 154 -19.03 3.08 -12.48
C LYS A 154 -19.29 1.65 -11.97
N PRO A 155 -18.29 0.76 -12.01
CA PRO A 155 -18.43 -0.58 -11.43
C PRO A 155 -18.46 -0.50 -9.90
N ASP A 156 -18.92 -1.59 -9.28
CA ASP A 156 -18.90 -1.72 -7.83
C ASP A 156 -17.47 -2.08 -7.42
N TYR A 157 -16.82 -1.22 -6.63
CA TYR A 157 -15.49 -1.45 -6.07
C TYR A 157 -15.63 -1.92 -4.62
N GLU A 158 -14.98 -3.02 -4.29
CA GLU A 158 -14.95 -3.59 -2.94
C GLU A 158 -13.50 -3.86 -2.54
N VAL A 159 -13.09 -3.40 -1.36
CA VAL A 159 -11.87 -3.90 -0.71
C VAL A 159 -12.29 -4.99 0.27
N TYR A 160 -12.07 -6.25 -0.12
CA TYR A 160 -12.58 -7.40 0.63
C TYR A 160 -11.54 -8.07 1.54
N SER A 161 -10.25 -7.73 1.38
CA SER A 161 -9.18 -8.24 2.25
C SER A 161 -8.01 -7.25 2.37
N PHE A 162 -7.27 -7.35 3.47
CA PHE A 162 -6.08 -6.57 3.78
C PHE A 162 -5.02 -7.48 4.42
N SER A 163 -3.75 -7.20 4.15
CA SER A 163 -2.57 -7.76 4.81
C SER A 163 -1.64 -6.61 5.21
N ASP A 164 -0.57 -6.89 5.96
CA ASP A 164 0.40 -5.85 6.35
C ASP A 164 1.04 -5.14 5.14
N MET A 165 1.18 -5.88 4.02
CA MET A 165 1.88 -5.42 2.82
C MET A 165 0.96 -5.12 1.63
N GLY A 166 -0.35 -5.36 1.70
CA GLY A 166 -1.22 -5.23 0.54
C GLY A 166 -2.72 -5.23 0.80
N VAL A 167 -3.50 -4.97 -0.24
CA VAL A 167 -4.97 -5.03 -0.22
C VAL A 167 -5.51 -5.84 -1.39
N ALA A 168 -6.60 -6.56 -1.17
CA ALA A 168 -7.33 -7.26 -2.21
C ALA A 168 -8.57 -6.47 -2.60
N ILE A 169 -8.73 -6.23 -3.90
CA ILE A 169 -9.78 -5.39 -4.46
C ILE A 169 -10.56 -6.20 -5.49
N ARG A 170 -11.89 -6.08 -5.43
CA ARG A 170 -12.82 -6.62 -6.40
C ARG A 170 -13.53 -5.47 -7.11
N THR A 171 -13.62 -5.58 -8.43
CA THR A 171 -14.35 -4.64 -9.29
C THR A 171 -15.38 -5.42 -10.10
N CYS A 172 -16.66 -5.22 -9.84
CA CYS A 172 -17.75 -5.93 -10.52
C CYS A 172 -18.54 -4.99 -11.42
N VAL A 173 -19.08 -5.51 -12.53
CA VAL A 173 -20.14 -4.81 -13.27
C VAL A 173 -21.25 -4.45 -12.30
N SER A 174 -21.72 -3.20 -12.32
CA SER A 174 -22.63 -2.69 -11.28
C SER A 174 -23.88 -3.57 -11.14
N GLY A 175 -24.16 -4.00 -9.91
CA GLY A 175 -25.26 -4.90 -9.58
C GLY A 175 -25.01 -6.39 -9.87
N SER A 176 -23.80 -6.77 -10.30
CA SER A 176 -23.38 -8.15 -10.50
C SER A 176 -22.44 -8.62 -9.39
N SER A 177 -22.55 -9.88 -8.99
CA SER A 177 -21.62 -10.54 -8.06
C SER A 177 -20.78 -11.64 -8.71
N THR A 178 -20.96 -11.89 -10.01
CA THR A 178 -20.33 -13.01 -10.72
C THR A 178 -19.47 -12.57 -11.91
N THR A 179 -19.63 -11.34 -12.39
CA THR A 179 -18.84 -10.76 -13.48
C THR A 179 -17.93 -9.68 -12.90
N CYS A 180 -16.80 -10.13 -12.37
CA CYS A 180 -15.88 -9.32 -11.60
C CYS A 180 -14.44 -9.53 -12.06
N MET A 181 -13.61 -8.55 -11.75
CA MET A 181 -12.16 -8.69 -11.74
C MET A 181 -11.64 -8.53 -10.31
N ASP A 182 -10.75 -9.41 -9.90
CA ASP A 182 -10.08 -9.41 -8.60
C ASP A 182 -8.61 -9.05 -8.77
N SER A 183 -8.03 -8.33 -7.81
CA SER A 183 -6.63 -7.92 -7.86
C SER A 183 -6.05 -7.74 -6.48
N ALA A 184 -4.79 -8.15 -6.31
CA ALA A 184 -4.01 -7.92 -5.11
C ALA A 184 -2.99 -6.81 -5.37
N LEU A 185 -3.13 -5.69 -4.65
CA LEU A 185 -2.19 -4.57 -4.71
C LEU A 185 -1.20 -4.71 -3.56
N VAL A 186 -0.05 -5.31 -3.84
CA VAL A 186 0.95 -5.66 -2.84
C VAL A 186 2.19 -4.80 -3.01
N HIS A 187 2.72 -4.27 -1.92
CA HIS A 187 3.94 -3.48 -1.94
C HIS A 187 5.10 -4.33 -2.47
N GLY A 188 5.85 -3.86 -3.48
CA GLY A 188 6.95 -4.61 -4.09
C GLY A 188 6.53 -5.61 -5.18
N MET A 189 5.25 -5.67 -5.58
CA MET A 189 4.81 -6.57 -6.65
C MET A 189 5.55 -6.31 -7.98
N ALA A 190 6.08 -7.37 -8.61
CA ALA A 190 6.72 -7.24 -9.93
C ALA A 190 5.71 -7.06 -11.06
N PHE A 191 4.50 -7.60 -10.88
CA PHE A 191 3.42 -7.55 -11.85
C PHE A 191 2.19 -6.89 -11.24
N VAL A 192 1.59 -5.94 -11.96
CA VAL A 192 0.20 -5.53 -11.70
C VAL A 192 -0.69 -6.62 -12.29
N SER A 193 -1.55 -7.23 -11.47
CA SER A 193 -2.31 -8.43 -11.87
C SER A 193 -3.81 -8.24 -11.65
N ALA A 194 -4.62 -8.75 -12.58
CA ALA A 194 -6.08 -8.81 -12.46
C ALA A 194 -6.62 -10.16 -12.94
N THR A 195 -7.42 -10.82 -12.11
CA THR A 195 -8.10 -12.08 -12.42
C THR A 195 -9.54 -11.80 -12.81
N TYR A 196 -9.91 -12.15 -14.04
CA TYR A 196 -11.21 -11.88 -14.65
C TYR A 196 -12.12 -13.11 -14.56
N ALA A 197 -13.41 -12.87 -14.33
CA ALA A 197 -14.47 -13.88 -14.38
C ALA A 197 -15.48 -13.52 -15.48
N GLY A 198 -15.29 -14.06 -16.69
CA GLY A 198 -16.22 -13.91 -17.80
C GLY A 198 -16.38 -12.48 -18.31
N LEU A 199 -15.33 -11.67 -18.24
CA LEU A 199 -15.30 -10.26 -18.65
C LEU A 199 -14.48 -10.10 -19.94
N THR A 200 -14.79 -9.12 -20.78
CA THR A 200 -13.95 -8.79 -21.94
C THR A 200 -12.76 -7.96 -21.45
N ALA A 201 -11.67 -8.65 -21.12
CA ALA A 201 -10.48 -8.04 -20.55
C ALA A 201 -9.81 -7.06 -21.53
N CYS A 202 -9.33 -5.95 -20.98
CA CYS A 202 -8.72 -4.87 -21.73
C CYS A 202 -7.58 -4.23 -20.92
N ILE A 203 -6.48 -3.94 -21.61
CA ILE A 203 -5.41 -3.10 -21.09
C ILE A 203 -5.42 -1.83 -21.93
N GLN A 204 -5.79 -0.70 -21.33
CA GLN A 204 -5.86 0.60 -22.01
C GLN A 204 -4.70 1.50 -21.58
N SER A 205 -4.27 2.43 -22.42
CA SER A 205 -3.25 3.44 -22.10
C SER A 205 -3.70 4.82 -22.55
N ASP A 206 -3.19 5.86 -21.90
CA ASP A 206 -3.28 7.24 -22.40
C ASP A 206 -2.32 7.48 -23.59
N TYR A 207 -1.42 6.54 -23.84
CA TYR A 207 -0.47 6.55 -24.94
C TYR A 207 -0.89 5.61 -26.07
N ALA A 208 -0.44 5.90 -27.30
CA ALA A 208 -0.57 4.94 -28.39
C ALA A 208 0.29 3.70 -28.10
N MET A 209 -0.26 2.53 -28.43
CA MET A 209 0.34 1.21 -28.25
C MET A 209 0.84 0.66 -29.59
N THR A 210 1.99 -0.01 -29.54
CA THR A 210 2.50 -0.85 -30.63
C THR A 210 2.78 -2.24 -30.10
N LEU A 211 2.24 -3.26 -30.75
CA LEU A 211 2.49 -4.65 -30.40
C LEU A 211 3.83 -5.06 -31.01
N LEU A 212 4.85 -5.21 -30.17
CA LEU A 212 6.20 -5.59 -30.59
C LEU A 212 6.33 -7.10 -30.80
N ASP A 213 5.72 -7.89 -29.91
CA ASP A 213 5.72 -9.34 -29.98
C ASP A 213 4.41 -9.92 -29.41
N SER A 214 3.94 -10.99 -30.03
CA SER A 214 2.80 -11.84 -29.61
C SER A 214 2.96 -13.27 -30.11
N SER A 215 4.18 -13.66 -30.46
CA SER A 215 4.50 -14.97 -31.05
C SER A 215 4.40 -16.12 -30.04
N THR A 216 4.57 -15.81 -28.75
CA THR A 216 4.44 -16.76 -27.66
C THR A 216 2.99 -16.77 -27.13
N PRO A 217 2.28 -17.92 -27.15
CA PRO A 217 0.91 -18.00 -26.64
C PRO A 217 0.80 -17.49 -25.19
N GLY A 218 -0.18 -16.64 -24.94
CA GLY A 218 -0.38 -16.00 -23.63
C GLY A 218 0.65 -14.93 -23.25
N LYS A 219 1.59 -14.55 -24.12
CA LYS A 219 2.53 -13.45 -23.90
C LYS A 219 2.37 -12.40 -25.00
N SER A 220 2.39 -11.13 -24.61
CA SER A 220 2.49 -10.00 -25.53
C SER A 220 3.49 -8.98 -25.01
N VAL A 221 4.20 -8.32 -25.92
CA VAL A 221 5.12 -7.22 -25.61
C VAL A 221 4.59 -5.97 -26.28
N VAL A 222 4.25 -4.96 -25.49
CA VAL A 222 3.63 -3.72 -25.95
C VAL A 222 4.56 -2.54 -25.67
N GLN A 223 4.81 -1.73 -26.68
CA GLN A 223 5.51 -0.46 -26.53
C GLN A 223 4.51 0.70 -26.54
N LEU A 224 4.67 1.60 -25.58
CA LEU A 224 3.89 2.82 -25.45
C LEU A 224 4.62 3.98 -26.13
N ALA A 225 3.88 4.96 -26.63
CA ALA A 225 4.43 6.14 -27.30
C ALA A 225 5.32 7.02 -26.39
N ASN A 226 5.23 6.86 -25.06
CA ASN A 226 6.13 7.50 -24.10
C ASN A 226 7.52 6.82 -24.00
N GLY A 227 7.76 5.76 -24.78
CA GLY A 227 9.02 5.01 -24.82
C GLY A 227 9.09 3.82 -23.86
N GLN A 228 8.11 3.66 -22.95
CA GLN A 228 8.06 2.50 -22.07
C GLN A 228 7.68 1.24 -22.85
N THR A 229 8.25 0.10 -22.44
CA THR A 229 7.86 -1.22 -22.95
C THR A 229 7.31 -2.04 -21.80
N TRP A 230 6.22 -2.74 -22.04
CA TRP A 230 5.52 -3.55 -21.06
C TRP A 230 5.34 -4.97 -21.59
N VAL A 231 5.52 -5.94 -20.71
CA VAL A 231 5.19 -7.34 -20.99
C VAL A 231 3.82 -7.64 -20.38
N VAL A 232 3.03 -8.41 -21.11
CA VAL A 232 1.68 -8.83 -20.73
C VAL A 232 1.65 -10.35 -20.76
N PHE A 233 1.20 -10.96 -19.67
CA PHE A 233 0.97 -12.40 -19.56
C PHE A 233 -0.50 -12.68 -19.29
N ALA A 234 -1.08 -13.59 -20.07
CA ALA A 234 -2.41 -14.14 -19.89
C ALA A 234 -2.32 -15.61 -19.46
N SER A 235 -2.99 -15.95 -18.35
CA SER A 235 -2.98 -17.32 -17.84
C SER A 235 -3.69 -18.31 -18.77
N ASP A 236 -4.76 -17.87 -19.45
CA ASP A 236 -5.35 -18.64 -20.54
C ASP A 236 -4.62 -18.32 -21.85
N THR A 237 -3.66 -19.18 -22.19
CA THR A 237 -2.82 -19.06 -23.39
C THR A 237 -3.57 -19.27 -24.71
N SER A 238 -4.83 -19.73 -24.65
CA SER A 238 -5.70 -19.85 -25.83
C SER A 238 -6.47 -18.56 -26.14
N ALA A 239 -6.53 -17.63 -25.19
CA ALA A 239 -7.14 -16.33 -25.40
C ALA A 239 -6.34 -15.49 -26.40
N SER A 240 -7.05 -14.75 -27.24
CA SER A 240 -6.44 -13.84 -28.22
C SER A 240 -6.68 -12.40 -27.84
N PHE A 241 -5.63 -11.59 -27.98
CA PHE A 241 -5.64 -10.16 -27.70
C PHE A 241 -5.16 -9.41 -28.93
N SER A 242 -5.76 -8.26 -29.19
CA SER A 242 -5.39 -7.39 -30.31
C SER A 242 -5.48 -5.93 -29.92
N ILE A 243 -4.62 -5.10 -30.52
CA ILE A 243 -4.74 -3.65 -30.40
C ILE A 243 -6.04 -3.21 -31.09
N ASP A 244 -6.81 -2.40 -30.39
CA ASP A 244 -8.08 -1.88 -30.86
C ASP A 244 -7.91 -0.87 -32.00
N SER A 245 -9.03 -0.41 -32.58
CA SER A 245 -8.98 0.53 -33.70
C SER A 245 -8.44 1.92 -33.34
N THR A 246 -8.45 2.30 -32.05
CA THR A 246 -7.89 3.58 -31.62
C THR A 246 -6.37 3.53 -31.49
N GLY A 247 -5.81 2.32 -31.35
CA GLY A 247 -4.38 2.13 -31.13
C GLY A 247 -3.97 2.36 -29.69
N SER A 248 -4.90 2.41 -28.73
CA SER A 248 -4.63 2.74 -27.32
C SER A 248 -5.11 1.69 -26.33
N ALA A 249 -5.62 0.55 -26.82
CA ALA A 249 -6.00 -0.57 -25.96
C ALA A 249 -5.65 -1.92 -26.57
N LEU A 250 -5.14 -2.84 -25.74
CA LEU A 250 -5.02 -4.27 -26.03
C LEU A 250 -6.24 -5.00 -25.47
N VAL A 251 -7.10 -5.52 -26.34
CA VAL A 251 -8.43 -6.02 -25.98
C VAL A 251 -8.56 -7.52 -26.29
N ALA A 252 -9.17 -8.27 -25.38
CA ALA A 252 -9.53 -9.67 -25.60
C ALA A 252 -10.57 -9.80 -26.72
N ALA A 253 -10.42 -10.79 -27.59
CA ALA A 253 -11.37 -11.03 -28.68
C ALA A 253 -12.74 -11.57 -28.21
N ALA A 254 -12.82 -12.07 -26.97
CA ALA A 254 -14.01 -12.63 -26.35
C ALA A 254 -13.96 -12.47 -24.82
N ALA A 255 -15.03 -12.89 -24.15
CA ALA A 255 -15.05 -12.98 -22.69
C ALA A 255 -13.88 -13.84 -22.19
N TYR A 256 -13.10 -13.28 -21.26
CA TYR A 256 -11.90 -13.85 -20.69
C TYR A 256 -12.16 -14.31 -19.25
N THR A 257 -11.67 -15.51 -18.94
CA THR A 257 -11.64 -16.04 -17.58
C THR A 257 -10.22 -16.51 -17.30
N GLY A 258 -9.54 -15.82 -16.39
CA GLY A 258 -8.12 -16.02 -16.12
C GLY A 258 -7.47 -14.75 -15.62
N THR A 259 -6.17 -14.78 -15.41
CA THR A 259 -5.38 -13.67 -14.89
C THR A 259 -4.62 -12.98 -16.01
N LEU A 260 -4.70 -11.66 -16.08
CA LEU A 260 -3.74 -10.82 -16.81
C LEU A 260 -2.72 -10.26 -15.83
N ARG A 261 -1.46 -10.27 -16.23
CA ARG A 261 -0.34 -9.71 -15.46
C ARG A 261 0.48 -8.83 -16.36
N VAL A 262 0.76 -7.60 -15.93
CA VAL A 262 1.61 -6.67 -16.67
C VAL A 262 2.81 -6.26 -15.84
N ALA A 263 3.96 -6.16 -16.48
CA ALA A 263 5.18 -5.64 -15.87
C ALA A 263 5.90 -4.70 -16.82
N ILE A 264 6.49 -3.64 -16.27
CA ILE A 264 7.36 -2.78 -17.06
C ILE A 264 8.67 -3.52 -17.35
N LEU A 265 9.11 -3.47 -18.60
CA LEU A 265 10.40 -3.98 -19.01
C LEU A 265 11.48 -2.94 -18.66
N PRO A 266 12.47 -3.27 -17.82
CA PRO A 266 13.56 -2.34 -17.54
C PRO A 266 14.32 -2.00 -18.83
N GLU A 267 14.90 -0.81 -18.86
CA GLU A 267 15.68 -0.37 -20.01
C GLU A 267 16.82 -1.36 -20.31
N ASN A 268 16.96 -1.75 -21.58
CA ASN A 268 17.97 -2.71 -22.06
C ASN A 268 17.82 -4.15 -21.50
N SER A 269 16.68 -4.52 -20.92
CA SER A 269 16.40 -5.91 -20.56
C SER A 269 15.83 -6.71 -21.73
N ASP A 270 16.14 -8.00 -21.76
CA ASP A 270 15.54 -8.93 -22.72
C ASP A 270 14.05 -9.12 -22.44
N GLN A 271 13.26 -9.34 -23.50
CA GLN A 271 11.80 -9.43 -23.41
C GLN A 271 11.31 -10.65 -22.61
N ASP A 272 12.18 -11.60 -22.30
CA ASP A 272 11.92 -12.85 -21.58
C ASP A 272 12.31 -12.80 -20.09
N VAL A 273 12.83 -11.67 -19.59
CA VAL A 273 13.33 -11.53 -18.21
C VAL A 273 12.31 -11.89 -17.11
N TYR A 274 11.01 -11.84 -17.44
CA TYR A 274 9.90 -12.13 -16.54
C TYR A 274 9.24 -13.50 -16.77
N ASP A 275 9.61 -14.23 -17.82
CA ASP A 275 8.84 -15.38 -18.33
C ASP A 275 8.70 -16.49 -17.27
N ASP A 276 9.79 -16.83 -16.59
CA ASP A 276 9.81 -17.91 -15.59
C ASP A 276 8.92 -17.63 -14.37
N TYR A 277 8.62 -16.34 -14.12
CA TYR A 277 7.88 -15.86 -12.93
C TYR A 277 6.41 -15.52 -13.23
N ALA A 278 6.00 -15.57 -14.50
CA ALA A 278 4.68 -15.17 -14.96
C ALA A 278 3.53 -16.00 -14.36
N SER A 279 3.82 -17.20 -13.84
CA SER A 279 2.81 -18.10 -13.27
C SER A 279 2.78 -18.16 -11.73
N CYS A 280 3.57 -17.33 -11.02
CA CYS A 280 3.43 -17.15 -9.56
C CYS A 280 2.94 -15.74 -9.20
N ILE A 281 1.74 -15.65 -8.63
CA ILE A 281 1.02 -14.43 -8.31
C ILE A 281 1.11 -14.17 -6.80
N VAL A 282 1.37 -12.92 -6.42
CA VAL A 282 1.31 -12.49 -5.01
C VAL A 282 -0.10 -12.01 -4.70
N CYS A 283 -0.68 -12.48 -3.60
CA CYS A 283 -2.05 -12.20 -3.17
C CYS A 283 -2.08 -11.30 -1.92
N GLY A 284 -1.01 -11.30 -1.13
CA GLY A 284 -0.88 -10.56 0.12
C GLY A 284 0.49 -10.78 0.75
N GLY A 285 0.75 -10.11 1.86
CA GLY A 285 1.96 -10.34 2.63
C GLY A 285 1.84 -9.86 4.06
N ASP A 286 2.19 -10.72 5.01
CA ASP A 286 2.15 -10.43 6.44
C ASP A 286 3.55 -10.31 7.03
N VAL A 287 3.66 -9.50 8.10
CA VAL A 287 4.92 -9.34 8.83
C VAL A 287 4.85 -10.14 10.12
N SER A 288 5.73 -11.13 10.22
CA SER A 288 5.89 -11.94 11.43
C SER A 288 7.13 -11.51 12.17
N VAL A 289 7.02 -11.20 13.47
CA VAL A 289 8.16 -10.76 14.29
C VAL A 289 8.66 -11.95 15.12
N GLN A 290 9.78 -12.57 14.71
CA GLN A 290 10.32 -13.73 15.42
C GLN A 290 11.13 -13.34 16.67
N SER A 291 11.75 -12.16 16.67
CA SER A 291 12.55 -11.69 17.80
C SER A 291 12.67 -10.17 17.83
N ARG A 292 13.38 -9.64 18.83
CA ARG A 292 13.70 -8.20 18.92
C ARG A 292 14.55 -7.68 17.75
N THR A 293 15.17 -8.56 16.97
CA THR A 293 16.13 -8.22 15.91
C THR A 293 15.87 -8.95 14.60
N SER A 294 14.75 -9.66 14.50
CA SER A 294 14.38 -10.40 13.29
C SER A 294 12.88 -10.37 13.06
N TYR A 295 12.52 -10.24 11.80
CA TYR A 295 11.17 -10.39 11.31
C TYR A 295 11.20 -11.18 10.01
N SER A 296 10.05 -11.68 9.58
CA SER A 296 9.87 -12.26 8.26
C SER A 296 8.74 -11.60 7.52
N LEU A 297 8.89 -11.60 6.20
CA LEU A 297 7.80 -11.31 5.28
C LEU A 297 7.23 -12.64 4.82
N GLU A 298 5.94 -12.84 5.07
CA GLU A 298 5.18 -14.05 4.76
C GLU A 298 4.22 -13.74 3.62
N TRP A 299 4.63 -14.07 2.39
CA TRP A 299 3.85 -13.80 1.19
C TRP A 299 2.80 -14.87 0.99
N GLU A 300 1.57 -14.43 0.77
CA GLU A 300 0.50 -15.27 0.24
C GLU A 300 0.63 -15.29 -1.29
N THR A 301 0.63 -16.49 -1.88
CA THR A 301 0.80 -16.64 -3.32
C THR A 301 -0.12 -17.69 -3.93
N GLU A 302 -0.43 -17.53 -5.21
CA GLU A 302 -1.15 -18.53 -6.00
C GLU A 302 -0.53 -18.74 -7.39
N GLY A 303 -0.83 -19.89 -8.00
CA GLY A 303 -0.39 -20.23 -9.34
C GLY A 303 0.71 -21.30 -9.38
N SER A 304 0.84 -21.95 -10.54
CA SER A 304 1.69 -23.13 -10.72
C SER A 304 3.20 -22.85 -10.65
N GLY A 305 3.60 -21.58 -10.83
CA GLY A 305 5.01 -21.18 -10.79
C GLY A 305 5.58 -21.05 -9.38
N CYS A 306 4.73 -20.94 -8.36
CA CYS A 306 5.18 -20.60 -7.01
C CYS A 306 6.03 -21.69 -6.36
N ASP A 307 5.70 -22.96 -6.62
CA ASP A 307 6.44 -24.09 -6.06
C ASP A 307 7.70 -24.44 -6.89
N SER A 308 7.78 -23.97 -8.15
CA SER A 308 8.84 -24.34 -9.10
C SER A 308 9.88 -23.24 -9.27
N THR A 309 9.48 -22.08 -9.80
CA THR A 309 10.36 -20.92 -10.00
C THR A 309 10.39 -20.03 -8.74
N GLY A 310 9.28 -19.96 -8.01
CA GLY A 310 9.12 -19.05 -6.87
C GLY A 310 8.49 -17.71 -7.23
N LEU A 311 8.32 -16.87 -6.21
CA LEU A 311 7.77 -15.52 -6.37
C LEU A 311 8.87 -14.55 -6.79
N LEU A 312 8.60 -13.75 -7.83
CA LEU A 312 9.38 -12.57 -8.17
C LEU A 312 8.82 -11.36 -7.43
N HIS A 313 9.62 -10.80 -6.52
CA HIS A 313 9.21 -9.67 -5.71
C HIS A 313 10.33 -8.63 -5.60
N PHE A 314 9.99 -7.36 -5.72
CA PHE A 314 10.95 -6.26 -5.55
C PHE A 314 11.08 -5.90 -4.09
N ALA A 315 12.31 -5.83 -3.59
CA ALA A 315 12.56 -5.29 -2.26
C ALA A 315 13.36 -3.99 -2.31
N LEU A 316 13.09 -3.18 -1.29
CA LEU A 316 13.73 -1.90 -1.05
C LEU A 316 15.18 -2.07 -0.56
N PRO A 317 16.03 -1.03 -0.69
CA PRO A 317 17.43 -1.10 -0.26
C PRO A 317 17.62 -1.59 1.18
N HIS A 318 16.82 -1.09 2.12
CA HIS A 318 16.93 -1.49 3.53
C HIS A 318 16.50 -2.94 3.79
N GLN A 319 15.68 -3.55 2.91
CA GLN A 319 15.33 -4.97 2.97
C GLN A 319 16.48 -5.81 2.44
N VAL A 320 17.09 -5.39 1.31
CA VAL A 320 18.29 -6.02 0.73
C VAL A 320 19.42 -6.13 1.75
N GLU A 321 19.69 -5.05 2.48
CA GLU A 321 20.79 -4.97 3.46
C GLU A 321 20.69 -5.95 4.63
N VAL A 322 19.47 -6.39 4.99
CA VAL A 322 19.21 -7.18 6.22
C VAL A 322 18.68 -8.58 5.93
N MET A 323 18.62 -8.99 4.67
CA MET A 323 18.28 -10.37 4.33
C MET A 323 19.40 -11.33 4.66
N SER A 324 19.01 -12.47 5.23
CA SER A 324 19.91 -13.59 5.51
C SER A 324 20.49 -14.24 4.24
N SER A 325 19.81 -14.11 3.10
CA SER A 325 20.27 -14.48 1.76
C SER A 325 20.25 -13.26 0.85
N ALA A 326 21.34 -12.49 0.84
CA ALA A 326 21.40 -11.24 0.07
C ALA A 326 21.38 -11.52 -1.44
N THR A 327 20.28 -11.16 -2.11
CA THR A 327 20.29 -10.87 -3.54
C THR A 327 20.71 -9.42 -3.69
N ALA A 328 21.89 -9.16 -4.28
CA ALA A 328 22.38 -7.81 -4.51
C ALA A 328 21.91 -7.27 -5.87
N ALA A 329 21.87 -5.94 -6.04
CA ALA A 329 21.65 -5.31 -7.35
C ALA A 329 22.67 -5.76 -8.42
N GLN A 330 23.82 -6.27 -7.99
CA GLN A 330 24.90 -6.77 -8.83
C GLN A 330 24.81 -8.28 -9.12
N SER A 331 23.76 -8.97 -8.64
CA SER A 331 23.58 -10.39 -8.93
C SER A 331 23.29 -10.56 -10.42
N SER A 332 23.96 -11.52 -11.06
CA SER A 332 23.66 -11.86 -12.46
C SER A 332 22.19 -12.24 -12.60
N GLY A 333 21.43 -11.54 -13.45
CA GLY A 333 20.00 -11.76 -13.66
C GLY A 333 19.08 -11.04 -12.68
N ALA A 334 19.60 -10.20 -11.78
CA ALA A 334 18.76 -9.34 -10.95
C ALA A 334 18.08 -8.28 -11.83
N ILE A 335 16.77 -8.15 -11.66
CA ILE A 335 15.97 -7.10 -12.30
C ILE A 335 15.96 -5.92 -11.34
N VAL A 336 16.29 -4.74 -11.83
CA VAL A 336 16.34 -3.51 -11.04
C VAL A 336 15.34 -2.52 -11.60
N LEU A 337 14.45 -2.03 -10.73
CA LEU A 337 13.54 -0.93 -11.01
C LEU A 337 13.66 0.11 -9.92
N HIS A 338 13.40 1.37 -10.24
CA HIS A 338 13.40 2.42 -9.24
C HIS A 338 12.05 2.46 -8.52
N SER A 339 12.09 2.55 -7.19
CA SER A 339 10.93 2.99 -6.43
C SER A 339 10.64 4.48 -6.69
N SER A 340 9.47 4.95 -6.26
CA SER A 340 9.14 6.37 -6.44
C SER A 340 10.03 7.29 -5.59
N THR A 341 10.41 6.92 -4.35
CA THR A 341 11.18 7.84 -3.47
C THR A 341 12.23 7.15 -2.60
N ARG A 342 12.46 5.85 -2.79
CA ARG A 342 13.27 5.01 -1.89
C ARG A 342 14.47 4.35 -2.59
N GLY A 343 14.86 4.85 -3.76
CA GLY A 343 15.98 4.35 -4.55
C GLY A 343 15.66 3.05 -5.29
N ASP A 344 16.72 2.32 -5.64
CA ASP A 344 16.66 1.13 -6.47
C ASP A 344 16.06 -0.04 -5.70
N MET A 345 15.07 -0.68 -6.33
CA MET A 345 14.51 -1.94 -5.88
C MET A 345 15.09 -3.06 -6.71
N VAL A 346 15.45 -4.15 -6.04
CA VAL A 346 16.04 -5.32 -6.68
C VAL A 346 15.08 -6.48 -6.55
N THR A 347 14.88 -7.24 -7.63
CA THR A 347 14.10 -8.47 -7.53
C THR A 347 14.81 -9.50 -6.68
N MET A 348 13.99 -10.24 -5.94
CA MET A 348 14.41 -11.37 -5.15
C MET A 348 13.64 -12.57 -5.67
N PRO A 349 14.31 -13.52 -6.35
CA PRO A 349 13.73 -14.82 -6.56
C PRO A 349 13.62 -15.50 -5.19
N LEU A 350 12.38 -15.64 -4.72
CA LEU A 350 12.09 -16.30 -3.47
C LEU A 350 12.05 -17.81 -3.68
N TYR A 351 13.23 -18.44 -3.58
CA TYR A 351 13.34 -19.89 -3.61
C TYR A 351 12.70 -20.51 -2.37
N VAL A 352 11.90 -21.55 -2.58
CA VAL A 352 11.20 -22.29 -1.53
C VAL A 352 12.22 -22.93 -0.57
N VAL A 353 12.32 -22.42 0.66
CA VAL A 353 13.01 -23.12 1.77
C VAL A 353 12.00 -23.81 2.70
N SER A 354 10.75 -23.34 2.71
CA SER A 354 9.61 -24.02 3.36
C SER A 354 8.30 -23.49 2.80
N TYR A 355 7.57 -24.32 2.05
CA TYR A 355 6.17 -24.05 1.67
C TYR A 355 5.26 -24.81 2.62
N THR A 356 4.45 -24.09 3.39
CA THR A 356 3.40 -24.70 4.21
C THR A 356 2.11 -23.93 3.92
N ASN A 357 1.11 -24.59 3.32
CA ASN A 357 -0.22 -24.03 3.07
C ASN A 357 -0.30 -22.70 2.28
N GLY A 358 0.50 -22.50 1.23
CA GLY A 358 0.36 -21.29 0.38
C GLY A 358 1.18 -20.07 0.82
N THR A 359 1.98 -20.20 1.88
CA THR A 359 2.78 -19.10 2.44
C THR A 359 4.28 -19.28 2.12
N LEU A 360 4.92 -18.24 1.60
CA LEU A 360 6.37 -18.13 1.39
C LEU A 360 7.00 -17.17 2.41
N SER A 361 7.97 -17.63 3.20
CA SER A 361 8.59 -16.82 4.27
C SER A 361 10.03 -16.38 3.96
N VAL A 362 10.34 -15.11 4.24
CA VAL A 362 11.71 -14.54 4.12
C VAL A 362 12.20 -14.09 5.46
N LEU A 363 13.29 -14.67 5.97
CA LEU A 363 13.86 -14.23 7.25
C LEU A 363 14.82 -13.05 7.06
N LEU A 364 14.47 -11.93 7.70
CA LEU A 364 15.26 -10.70 7.77
C LEU A 364 15.91 -10.65 9.15
N THR A 365 17.24 -10.73 9.19
CA THR A 365 18.04 -10.67 10.41
C THR A 365 18.96 -9.48 10.36
N LYS A 366 18.98 -8.68 11.43
CA LYS A 366 19.96 -7.60 11.54
C LYS A 366 21.38 -8.18 11.47
N GLY A 367 22.09 -7.92 10.36
CA GLY A 367 23.53 -8.09 10.28
C GLY A 367 24.21 -7.20 11.34
N SER A 368 25.25 -7.71 11.99
CA SER A 368 25.97 -6.97 13.02
C SER A 368 26.62 -5.71 12.44
N MET A 369 26.01 -4.55 12.66
CA MET A 369 26.67 -3.26 12.43
C MET A 369 27.79 -3.10 13.48
N SER A 370 29.02 -2.87 13.03
CA SER A 370 30.12 -2.51 13.94
C SER A 370 29.86 -1.13 14.54
N ALA A 371 29.75 -1.07 15.87
CA ALA A 371 29.64 0.19 16.58
C ALA A 371 31.01 0.89 16.62
N SER A 372 31.15 2.03 15.94
CA SER A 372 32.28 2.94 16.16
C SER A 372 31.79 4.31 16.65
N SER A 373 32.20 4.60 17.90
CA SER A 373 32.36 5.88 18.60
C SER A 373 31.18 6.84 18.70
N PHE A 374 30.47 6.78 19.84
CA PHE A 374 29.80 7.93 20.44
C PHE A 374 30.72 8.55 21.51
N ASP A 375 31.11 9.81 21.30
CA ASP A 375 31.94 10.59 22.21
C ASP A 375 31.11 11.13 23.39
N LYS A 376 31.59 10.91 24.63
CA LYS A 376 30.90 11.21 25.89
C LYS A 376 31.21 12.61 26.45
N GLN A 377 31.72 13.55 25.65
CA GLN A 377 32.06 14.89 26.14
C GLN A 377 30.98 15.97 26.02
N LEU A 378 29.81 15.69 25.41
CA LEU A 378 28.73 16.68 25.29
C LEU A 378 27.74 16.71 26.48
N LEU A 379 28.03 16.01 27.58
CA LEU A 379 27.12 15.84 28.72
C LEU A 379 27.43 16.74 29.93
N ARG A 380 28.36 17.69 29.81
CA ARG A 380 28.76 18.59 30.92
C ARG A 380 28.40 20.07 30.76
N SER A 381 27.75 20.48 29.66
CA SER A 381 27.38 21.89 29.44
C SER A 381 25.89 22.23 29.63
N VAL A 382 25.06 21.30 30.09
CA VAL A 382 23.59 21.51 30.20
C VAL A 382 23.11 21.77 31.64
N VAL A 383 23.98 21.68 32.66
CA VAL A 383 23.57 21.78 34.08
C VAL A 383 23.64 23.20 34.65
N SER A 384 23.62 24.25 33.81
CA SER A 384 23.55 25.63 34.33
C SER A 384 22.81 26.60 33.42
N SER A 385 21.47 26.56 33.44
CA SER A 385 20.58 27.72 33.27
C SER A 385 19.11 27.35 33.54
N PRO A 386 18.25 28.30 33.96
CA PRO A 386 17.55 28.20 35.22
C PRO A 386 16.05 27.85 35.11
N THR A 387 15.54 27.30 36.21
CA THR A 387 14.16 26.89 36.52
C THR A 387 13.09 28.01 36.48
N THR A 388 13.34 29.14 35.82
CA THR A 388 12.46 30.32 35.81
C THR A 388 11.75 30.60 34.48
N GLU A 389 11.94 29.77 33.45
CA GLU A 389 11.23 29.88 32.15
C GLU A 389 10.15 28.80 31.91
N LEU A 390 9.86 27.95 32.90
CA LEU A 390 8.94 26.82 32.72
C LEU A 390 7.47 27.21 32.58
N SER A 391 7.05 28.39 33.02
CA SER A 391 5.66 28.86 32.89
C SER A 391 5.38 29.61 31.58
N THR A 392 6.41 30.06 30.85
CA THR A 392 6.25 30.86 29.62
C THR A 392 6.48 30.05 28.34
N ALA A 393 7.06 28.85 28.44
CA ALA A 393 7.29 27.94 27.31
C ALA A 393 6.08 27.08 26.94
N ILE A 394 5.10 26.92 27.83
CA ILE A 394 3.86 26.18 27.56
C ILE A 394 2.80 27.16 27.04
N LYS A 395 2.98 27.64 25.81
CA LYS A 395 1.95 28.47 25.14
C LYS A 395 0.94 27.67 24.33
N HIS A 396 1.17 26.37 24.12
CA HIS A 396 0.33 25.54 23.26
C HIS A 396 -0.14 24.30 23.98
N ASN A 397 -1.47 24.16 24.07
CA ASN A 397 -2.16 23.07 24.74
C ASN A 397 -2.31 21.86 23.80
N ASP A 398 -1.23 21.54 23.08
CA ASP A 398 -1.16 20.43 22.13
C ASP A 398 -0.13 19.42 22.64
N ALA A 399 -0.51 18.13 22.62
CA ALA A 399 0.30 17.00 23.06
C ALA A 399 1.70 16.97 22.44
N TYR A 400 1.89 17.54 21.24
CA TYR A 400 3.19 17.67 20.59
C TYR A 400 4.20 18.47 21.42
N PHE A 401 3.77 19.53 22.10
CA PHE A 401 4.64 20.42 22.86
C PHE A 401 4.86 19.99 24.32
N TRP A 402 4.09 19.01 24.81
CA TRP A 402 4.19 18.55 26.20
C TRP A 402 5.38 17.61 26.46
N TYR A 403 5.95 16.97 25.43
CA TYR A 403 7.01 15.95 25.59
C TYR A 403 8.45 16.47 25.51
N ALA A 404 8.68 17.77 25.36
CA ALA A 404 10.01 18.35 25.17
C ALA A 404 10.76 18.71 26.47
N LEU A 405 10.38 18.14 27.62
CA LEU A 405 11.05 18.38 28.90
C LEU A 405 11.62 17.06 29.47
N PRO A 406 12.92 16.97 29.77
CA PRO A 406 13.46 15.87 30.54
C PRO A 406 12.98 15.96 31.99
N LEU A 407 12.52 14.84 32.56
CA LEU A 407 12.34 14.68 34.01
C LEU A 407 13.70 14.71 34.72
#